data_AF-A0A5C4NW84-F1
#
_entry.id   AF-A0A5C4NW84-F1
#
_cell.length_a   1.000
_cell.length_b   1.000
_cell.length_c   1.000
_cell.angle_alpha   90.00
_cell.angle_beta   90.00
_cell.angle_gamma   90.00
#
_symmetry.space_group_name_H-M   'P 1'
#
loop_
_entity.id
_entity.type
_entity.pdbx_description
1 polymer ?
#
loop_
_entity_poly.entity_id
_entity_poly.type
_entity_poly.pdbx_seq_one_letter_code
_entity_poly.pdbx_strand_id
1 'polypeptide(L)' 'MPVKPVALHARVDQKMCDIVNLGIAVQAAFSTLCALEYLKSYNVAPELIERVLLHPEQRRQTVH' A
#
# COMPACT_ATOMS: atom_id res chain seq x y z
N MET A 1 21.55 24.16 -6.20
CA MET A 1 20.35 23.61 -6.85
C MET A 1 20.18 22.17 -6.38
N PRO A 2 19.09 21.77 -5.69
CA PRO A 2 18.92 20.39 -5.29
C PRO A 2 18.46 19.57 -6.48
N VAL A 3 19.21 18.51 -6.77
CA VAL A 3 18.88 17.50 -7.78
C VAL A 3 17.57 16.81 -7.38
N LYS A 4 16.51 16.98 -8.18
CA LYS A 4 15.30 16.16 -8.05
C LYS A 4 15.60 14.80 -8.68
N PRO A 5 15.62 13.70 -7.92
CA PRO A 5 15.88 12.40 -8.50
C PRO A 5 14.77 12.04 -9.48
N VAL A 6 15.24 11.64 -10.65
CA VAL A 6 14.52 11.25 -11.84
C VAL A 6 13.42 10.21 -11.55
N ALA A 7 12.36 10.29 -12.36
CA ALA A 7 11.13 9.51 -12.36
C ALA A 7 11.28 8.00 -12.64
N LEU A 8 12.17 7.30 -11.90
CA LEU A 8 12.24 5.83 -11.88
C LEU A 8 11.36 5.22 -10.78
N HIS A 9 10.97 6.01 -9.77
CA HIS A 9 10.11 5.54 -8.67
C HIS A 9 8.63 5.44 -9.04
N ALA A 10 8.16 6.15 -10.07
CA ALA A 10 6.73 6.23 -10.35
C ALA A 10 6.07 4.88 -10.70
N ARG A 11 6.78 3.97 -11.41
CA ARG A 11 6.22 2.65 -11.77
C ARG A 11 6.23 1.65 -10.61
N VAL A 12 7.27 1.71 -9.78
CA VAL A 12 7.38 0.87 -8.57
C VAL A 12 6.32 1.31 -7.56
N ASP A 13 6.12 2.62 -7.41
CA ASP A 13 5.11 3.19 -6.55
C ASP A 13 3.69 2.83 -7.01
N GLN A 14 3.42 2.85 -8.32
CA GLN A 14 2.11 2.47 -8.87
C GLN A 14 1.75 1.01 -8.56
N LYS A 15 2.68 0.08 -8.80
CA LYS A 15 2.45 -1.35 -8.52
C LYS A 15 2.29 -1.61 -7.02
N MET A 16 3.08 -0.92 -6.20
CA MET A 16 2.97 -1.00 -4.75
C MET A 16 1.66 -0.43 -4.23
N CYS A 17 1.21 0.70 -4.79
CA CYS A 17 -0.10 1.28 -4.51
C CYS A 17 -1.22 0.33 -4.88
N ASP A 18 -1.14 -0.33 -6.03
CA ASP A 18 -2.17 -1.29 -6.48
C ASP A 18 -2.26 -2.50 -5.55
N ILE A 19 -1.12 -3.09 -5.18
CA ILE A 19 -1.03 -4.20 -4.20
C ILE A 19 -1.63 -3.76 -2.85
N VAL A 20 -1.26 -2.57 -2.37
CA VAL A 20 -1.79 -2.04 -1.11
C VAL A 20 -3.30 -1.80 -1.19
N ASN A 21 -3.79 -1.23 -2.29
CA ASN A 21 -5.20 -0.94 -2.49
C ASN A 21 -6.03 -2.23 -2.55
N LEU A 22 -5.52 -3.24 -3.26
CA LEU A 22 -6.13 -4.56 -3.28
C LEU A 22 -6.09 -5.23 -1.90
N GLY A 23 -5.00 -5.08 -1.14
CA GLY A 23 -4.92 -5.54 0.25
C GLY A 23 -5.98 -4.91 1.16
N ILE A 24 -6.24 -3.60 1.02
CA ILE A 24 -7.31 -2.91 1.75
C ILE A 24 -8.69 -3.43 1.33
N ALA A 25 -8.91 -3.60 0.03
CA ALA A 25 -10.17 -4.15 -0.48
C ALA A 25 -10.41 -5.58 0.03
N VAL A 26 -9.37 -6.41 0.09
CA VAL A 26 -9.41 -7.76 0.66
C VAL A 26 -9.70 -7.73 2.16
N GLN A 27 -9.13 -6.80 2.92
CA GLN A 27 -9.48 -6.61 4.33
C GLN A 27 -10.96 -6.27 4.49
N ALA A 28 -11.47 -5.34 3.68
CA ALA A 28 -12.85 -4.88 3.75
C ALA A 28 -13.86 -5.94 3.30
N ALA A 29 -13.51 -6.78 2.32
CA ALA A 29 -14.39 -7.80 1.76
C ALA A 29 -14.35 -9.14 2.53
N PHE A 30 -13.21 -9.50 3.12
CA PHE A 30 -13.01 -10.79 3.77
C PHE A 30 -12.60 -10.65 5.24
N SER A 31 -11.31 -10.40 5.49
CA SER A 31 -10.74 -10.32 6.83
C SER A 31 -9.31 -9.76 6.78
N THR A 32 -8.88 -9.12 7.87
CA THR A 32 -7.52 -8.59 8.07
C THR A 32 -6.45 -9.66 7.87
N LEU A 33 -6.71 -10.92 8.25
CA LEU A 33 -5.76 -12.02 8.06
C LEU A 33 -5.51 -12.33 6.58
N CYS A 34 -6.54 -12.25 5.72
CA CYS A 34 -6.37 -12.43 4.28
C CYS A 34 -5.58 -11.29 3.65
N ALA A 35 -5.82 -10.05 4.08
CA ALA A 35 -5.04 -8.91 3.63
C ALA A 35 -3.57 -9.00 4.06
N LEU A 36 -3.31 -9.48 5.27
CA LEU A 36 -1.96 -9.75 5.79
C LEU A 36 -1.20 -10.74 4.91
N GLU A 37 -1.76 -11.91 4.67
CA GLU A 37 -1.13 -12.96 3.87
C GLU A 37 -0.93 -12.53 2.41
N TYR A 38 -1.89 -11.77 1.86
CA TYR A 38 -1.76 -11.14 0.54
C TYR A 38 -0.55 -10.19 0.52
N LEU A 39 -0.49 -9.18 1.39
CA LEU A 39 0.59 -8.20 1.41
C LEU A 39 1.96 -8.86 1.68
N LYS A 40 2.00 -9.85 2.57
CA LYS A 40 3.21 -10.63 2.87
C LYS A 40 3.70 -11.41 1.65
N SER A 41 2.80 -11.96 0.84
CA SER A 41 3.14 -12.68 -0.40
C SER A 41 3.77 -11.75 -1.45
N TYR A 42 3.48 -10.45 -1.41
CA TYR A 42 4.10 -9.44 -2.27
C TYR A 42 5.36 -8.82 -1.67
N ASN A 43 5.91 -9.40 -0.60
CA ASN A 43 7.10 -8.91 0.11
C ASN A 43 6.94 -7.46 0.61
N VAL A 44 5.71 -7.09 0.99
CA VAL A 44 5.43 -5.78 1.59
C VAL A 44 6.03 -5.74 2.99
N ALA A 45 6.72 -4.65 3.32
CA ALA A 45 7.32 -4.46 4.63
C ALA A 45 6.25 -4.46 5.74
N PRO A 46 6.48 -5.13 6.88
CA PRO A 46 5.51 -5.21 7.97
C PRO A 46 5.08 -3.84 8.48
N GLU A 47 6.00 -2.86 8.52
CA GLU A 47 5.68 -1.47 8.92
C GLU A 47 4.69 -0.78 7.97
N LEU A 48 4.67 -1.17 6.68
CA LEU A 48 3.70 -0.65 5.71
C LEU A 48 2.37 -1.39 5.85
N ILE A 49 2.41 -2.70 6.06
CA ILE A 49 1.24 -3.53 6.35
C ILE A 49 0.50 -2.97 7.56
N GLU A 50 1.20 -2.75 8.68
CA GLU A 50 0.62 -2.17 9.89
C GLU A 50 -0.04 -0.82 9.60
N ARG A 51 0.65 0.09 8.88
CA ARG A 51 0.08 1.39 8.50
C ARG A 51 -1.17 1.26 7.63
N VAL A 52 -1.20 0.31 6.70
CA VAL A 52 -2.31 0.08 5.78
C VAL A 52 -3.52 -0.52 6.50
N LEU A 53 -3.30 -1.46 7.42
CA LEU A 53 -4.36 -2.14 8.17
C LEU A 53 -4.89 -1.27 9.33
N LEU A 54 -4.02 -0.52 10.02
CA LEU A 54 -4.37 0.34 11.15
C LEU A 54 -5.00 1.67 10.70
N HIS A 55 -4.57 2.20 9.55
CA HIS A 55 -5.02 3.51 9.06
C HIS A 55 -5.40 3.47 7.56
N PRO A 56 -6.38 2.62 7.16
CA PRO A 56 -6.83 2.59 5.77
C PRO A 56 -7.42 3.93 5.29
N GLU A 57 -7.91 4.73 6.23
CA GLU A 57 -8.56 6.03 6.01
C GLU A 57 -7.57 7.13 5.58
N GLN A 58 -6.34 7.11 6.11
CA GLN A 58 -5.30 8.10 5.78
C GLN A 58 -4.88 8.01 4.31
N ARG A 59 -5.09 6.87 3.65
CA ARG A 59 -4.83 6.71 2.22
C ARG A 59 -5.97 7.29 1.37
N ARG A 60 -7.22 7.18 1.82
CA ARG A 60 -8.39 7.72 1.10
C ARG A 60 -8.40 9.26 1.05
N GLN A 61 -7.69 9.93 1.95
CA GLN A 61 -7.61 11.41 1.98
C GLN A 61 -6.64 12.03 0.96
N THR A 62 -5.94 11.24 0.15
CA THR A 62 -5.13 11.76 -0.96
C THR A 62 -5.95 12.07 -2.23
N VAL A 63 -7.28 11.95 -2.15
CA VAL A 63 -8.23 12.50 -3.12
C VAL A 63 -8.89 13.72 -2.47
N HIS A 64 -8.19 14.86 -2.50
CA HIS A 64 -8.82 16.18 -2.40
C HIS A 64 -7.89 17.28 -2.93
#